data_AF-A0A8J3IFD7-F1
#
_entry.id   AF-A0A8J3IFD7-F1
#
_cell.length_a   1.000
_cell.length_b   1.000
_cell.length_c   1.000
_cell.angle_alpha   90.00
_cell.angle_beta   90.00
_cell.angle_gamma   90.00
#
_symmetry.space_group_name_H-M   'P 1'
#
loop_
_entity.id
_entity.type
_entity.pdbx_description
1 polymer ?
#
loop_
_entity_poly.entity_id
_entity_poly.type
_entity_poly.pdbx_seq_one_letter_code
_entity_poly.pdbx_strand_id
1 'polypeptide(L)'
;MSLETTWMSHYIIDTLDQIMACLEGFDEHQLNWRPPVEGGNSLHGLALHVLANTEGDIFGHLRGHSVQRDRKQELATVAPSATSLLQRWQESRKELEDVDAIGQQISE
;
A
#
# COMPACT_ATOMS: atom_id res chain seq x y z
N MET A 1 -14.82 -3.08 -16.20
CA MET A 1 -15.06 -2.85 -14.75
C MET A 1 -16.18 -1.84 -14.59
N SER A 2 -16.88 -1.80 -13.46
CA SER A 2 -17.87 -0.73 -13.22
C SER A 2 -17.16 0.62 -13.04
N LEU A 3 -17.84 1.73 -13.35
CA LEU A 3 -17.30 3.07 -13.16
C LEU A 3 -16.89 3.32 -11.69
N GLU A 4 -17.68 2.80 -10.76
CA GLU A 4 -17.46 2.86 -9.31
C GLU A 4 -16.18 2.12 -8.93
N THR A 5 -15.94 0.93 -9.48
CA THR A 5 -14.71 0.16 -9.25
C THR A 5 -13.48 0.93 -9.72
N THR A 6 -13.52 1.53 -10.92
CA THR A 6 -12.41 2.31 -11.46
C THR A 6 -12.11 3.56 -10.62
N TRP A 7 -13.15 4.29 -10.21
CA TRP A 7 -12.97 5.46 -9.33
C TRP A 7 -12.39 5.10 -7.97
N MET A 8 -12.87 4.01 -7.36
CA MET A 8 -12.34 3.55 -6.08
C MET A 8 -10.88 3.11 -6.20
N SER A 9 -10.51 2.40 -7.26
CA SER A 9 -9.11 2.02 -7.52
C SER A 9 -8.19 3.22 -7.66
N HIS A 10 -8.55 4.23 -8.47
CA HIS A 10 -7.76 5.45 -8.62
C HIS A 10 -7.61 6.19 -7.28
N TYR A 11 -8.70 6.33 -6.52
CA TYR A 11 -8.64 6.98 -5.22
C TYR A 11 -7.69 6.27 -4.24
N ILE A 12 -7.69 4.93 -4.23
CA ILE A 12 -6.78 4.13 -3.40
C ILE A 12 -5.33 4.33 -3.84
N ILE A 13 -5.06 4.33 -5.16
CA ILE A 13 -3.72 4.56 -5.72
C ILE A 13 -3.20 5.94 -5.31
N ASP A 14 -3.99 6.99 -5.53
CA ASP A 14 -3.62 8.37 -5.18
C ASP A 14 -3.36 8.52 -3.66
N THR A 15 -4.15 7.85 -2.84
CA THR A 15 -3.99 7.85 -1.37
C THR A 15 -2.68 7.17 -0.97
N LEU A 16 -2.33 6.05 -1.60
CA LEU A 16 -1.06 5.36 -1.35
C LEU A 16 0.13 6.20 -1.82
N ASP A 17 0.04 6.85 -2.98
CA ASP A 17 1.08 7.77 -3.46
C ASP A 17 1.34 8.89 -2.42
N GLN A 18 0.28 9.48 -1.86
CA GLN A 18 0.40 10.50 -0.80
C GLN A 18 1.03 9.94 0.49
N ILE A 19 0.60 8.76 0.94
CA ILE A 19 1.16 8.12 2.14
C ILE A 19 2.65 7.85 1.95
N MET A 20 3.05 7.33 0.79
CA MET A 20 4.44 7.00 0.49
C MET A 20 5.30 8.26 0.39
N ALA A 21 4.79 9.33 -0.23
CA ALA A 21 5.47 10.63 -0.27
C ALA A 21 5.71 11.20 1.14
N CYS A 22 4.80 10.98 2.10
CA CYS A 22 4.99 11.41 3.48
C CYS A 22 6.17 10.72 4.20
N LEU A 23 6.66 9.59 3.71
CA LEU A 23 7.78 8.86 4.31
C LEU A 23 9.14 9.26 3.75
N GLU A 24 9.15 10.01 2.64
CA GLU A 24 10.39 10.40 1.98
C GLU A 24 11.24 11.30 2.88
N GLY A 25 12.53 10.97 2.99
CA GLY A 25 13.48 11.75 3.77
C GLY A 25 13.47 11.50 5.28
N PHE A 26 12.58 10.65 5.80
CA PHE A 26 12.67 10.21 7.19
C PHE A 26 13.79 9.19 7.41
N ASP A 27 14.49 9.37 8.52
CA ASP A 27 15.48 8.40 9.00
C ASP A 27 14.83 7.22 9.76
N GLU A 28 15.63 6.23 10.12
CA GLU A 28 15.20 5.05 10.87
C GLU A 28 14.46 5.42 12.17
N HIS A 29 14.96 6.40 12.92
CA HIS A 29 14.36 6.78 14.19
C HIS A 29 12.99 7.43 13.99
N GLN A 30 12.88 8.34 13.02
CA GLN A 30 11.63 9.04 12.69
C GLN A 30 10.57 8.07 12.13
N LEU A 31 10.97 7.14 11.26
CA LEU A 31 10.06 6.14 10.68
C LEU A 31 9.49 5.18 11.72
N ASN A 32 10.31 4.78 12.69
CA ASN A 32 9.96 3.78 13.69
C ASN A 32 9.48 4.38 15.01
N TRP A 33 9.52 5.71 15.16
CA TRP A 33 9.00 6.39 16.34
C TRP A 33 7.53 6.04 16.57
N ARG A 34 7.18 5.77 17.82
CA ARG A 34 5.80 5.46 18.24
C ARG A 34 5.33 6.54 19.21
N PRO A 35 4.09 7.04 19.08
CA PRO A 35 3.52 7.94 20.07
C PRO A 35 3.51 7.30 21.46
N PRO A 36 3.71 8.08 22.54
CA PRO A 36 3.77 7.57 23.92
C PRO A 36 2.36 7.29 24.48
N VAL A 37 1.61 6.47 23.75
CA VAL A 37 0.28 5.97 24.12
C VAL A 37 0.25 4.47 23.92
N GLU A 38 -0.55 3.78 24.72
CA GLU A 38 -0.72 2.34 24.59
C GLU A 38 -1.24 1.99 23.18
N GLY A 39 -0.55 1.07 22.51
CA GLY A 39 -0.91 0.67 21.14
C GLY A 39 -0.57 1.69 20.05
N GLY A 40 0.18 2.76 20.35
CA GLY A 40 0.68 3.69 19.32
C GLY A 40 1.46 2.96 18.23
N ASN A 41 1.21 3.29 16.96
CA ASN A 41 1.90 2.70 15.81
C ASN A 41 2.92 3.66 15.24
N SER A 42 3.96 3.11 14.62
CA SER A 42 4.95 3.90 13.88
C SER A 42 4.42 4.29 12.50
N LEU A 43 5.04 5.31 11.89
CA LEU A 43 4.72 5.72 10.52
C LEU A 43 4.97 4.57 9.55
N HIS A 44 6.11 3.88 9.71
CA HIS A 44 6.42 2.70 8.91
C HIS A 44 5.36 1.59 9.05
N GLY A 45 4.99 1.26 10.29
CA GLY A 45 4.00 0.21 10.55
C GLY A 45 2.63 0.53 9.97
N LEU A 46 2.19 1.80 10.04
CA LEU A 46 0.94 2.25 9.43
C LEU A 46 0.99 2.18 7.91
N ALA A 47 2.06 2.66 7.28
CA ALA A 47 2.16 2.64 5.83
C ALA A 47 2.28 1.21 5.27
N LEU A 48 3.06 0.34 5.93
CA LEU A 48 3.13 -1.08 5.59
C LEU A 48 1.76 -1.75 5.72
N HIS A 49 1.00 -1.43 6.78
CA HIS A 49 -0.34 -1.96 6.99
C HIS A 49 -1.31 -1.56 5.87
N VAL A 50 -1.30 -0.29 5.46
CA VAL A 50 -2.18 0.20 4.39
C VAL A 50 -1.80 -0.42 3.05
N LEU A 51 -0.50 -0.50 2.73
CA LEU A 51 -0.04 -1.14 1.50
C LEU A 51 -0.43 -2.62 1.45
N ALA A 52 -0.13 -3.39 2.50
CA ALA A 52 -0.48 -4.81 2.57
C ALA A 52 -1.99 -5.04 2.55
N ASN A 53 -2.79 -4.12 3.13
CA ASN A 53 -4.24 -4.15 3.01
C ASN A 53 -4.69 -3.96 1.57
N THR A 54 -4.18 -2.93 0.89
CA THR A 54 -4.53 -2.64 -0.50
C THR A 54 -4.12 -3.78 -1.43
N GLU A 55 -2.92 -4.32 -1.29
CA GLU A 55 -2.49 -5.49 -2.05
C GLU A 55 -3.41 -6.69 -1.80
N GLY A 56 -3.81 -6.92 -0.54
CA GLY A 56 -4.80 -7.93 -0.18
C GLY A 56 -6.16 -7.72 -0.86
N ASP A 57 -6.66 -6.49 -0.85
CA ASP A 57 -7.98 -6.18 -1.38
C ASP A 57 -8.00 -6.20 -2.91
N ILE A 58 -7.02 -5.54 -3.55
CA ILE A 58 -6.91 -5.42 -4.99
C ILE A 58 -6.48 -6.75 -5.61
N PHE A 59 -5.34 -7.31 -5.23
CA PHE A 59 -4.87 -8.55 -5.86
C PHE A 59 -5.66 -9.77 -5.39
N GLY A 60 -6.13 -9.76 -4.14
CA GLY A 60 -6.94 -10.85 -3.62
C GLY A 60 -8.34 -10.92 -4.23
N HIS A 61 -9.07 -9.80 -4.24
CA HIS A 61 -10.46 -9.82 -4.71
C HIS A 61 -10.61 -9.60 -6.22
N LEU A 62 -9.75 -8.81 -6.87
CA LEU A 62 -9.88 -8.55 -8.31
C LEU A 62 -9.19 -9.62 -9.17
N ARG A 63 -8.13 -10.27 -8.67
CA ARG A 63 -7.36 -11.27 -9.43
C ARG A 63 -7.48 -12.70 -8.89
N GLY A 64 -8.17 -12.90 -7.77
CA GLY A 64 -8.38 -14.24 -7.18
C GLY A 64 -7.10 -14.85 -6.60
N HIS A 65 -6.08 -14.05 -6.30
CA HIS A 65 -4.84 -14.53 -5.69
C HIS A 65 -5.01 -14.70 -4.17
N SER A 66 -4.44 -15.76 -3.60
CA SER A 66 -4.33 -15.87 -2.14
C SER A 66 -3.26 -14.90 -1.64
N VAL A 67 -3.67 -13.79 -1.03
CA VAL A 67 -2.75 -12.90 -0.32
C VAL A 67 -2.64 -13.36 1.14
N GLN A 68 -1.45 -13.82 1.53
CA GLN A 68 -1.14 -14.15 2.92
C GLN A 68 -0.74 -12.87 3.65
N ARG A 69 -1.47 -12.54 4.71
CA ARG A 69 -1.30 -11.28 5.43
C ARG A 69 -1.18 -11.52 6.93
N ASP A 70 -0.14 -10.97 7.56
CA ASP A 70 0.04 -10.96 9.02
C ASP A 70 0.03 -9.53 9.55
N ARG A 71 -1.16 -9.10 9.97
CA ARG A 71 -1.38 -7.77 10.54
C ARG A 71 -0.53 -7.49 11.78
N LYS A 72 -0.29 -8.49 12.63
CA LYS A 72 0.49 -8.28 13.85
C LYS A 72 1.95 -8.03 13.50
N GLN A 73 2.46 -8.76 12.52
CA GLN A 73 3.80 -8.58 12.01
C GLN A 73 3.96 -7.21 11.32
N GLU A 74 3.01 -6.78 10.50
CA GLU A 74 3.02 -5.45 9.87
C GLU A 74 3.26 -4.33 10.89
N LEU A 75 2.49 -4.32 11.99
CA LEU A 75 2.53 -3.26 13.01
C LEU A 75 3.72 -3.37 13.97
N ALA A 76 4.39 -4.53 13.99
CA ALA A 76 5.60 -4.78 14.78
C ALA A 76 6.90 -4.55 13.98
N THR A 77 6.81 -4.44 12.65
CA THR A 77 7.96 -4.26 11.77
C THR A 77 8.66 -2.93 12.04
N VAL A 78 9.99 -3.00 12.09
CA VAL A 78 10.88 -1.85 12.06
C VAL A 78 11.68 -1.87 10.77
N ALA A 79 11.96 -0.69 10.21
CA ALA A 79 12.73 -0.58 8.98
C ALA A 79 13.83 0.48 9.08
N PRO A 80 15.02 0.22 8.51
CA PRO A 80 16.12 1.19 8.51
C PRO A 80 15.85 2.40 7.60
N SER A 81 14.95 2.27 6.64
CA SER A 81 14.51 3.36 5.75
C SER A 81 13.15 3.03 5.11
N ALA A 82 12.55 4.00 4.44
CA ALA A 82 11.33 3.81 3.66
C ALA A 82 11.58 3.10 2.32
N THR A 83 12.84 2.95 1.88
CA THR A 83 13.20 2.54 0.52
C THR A 83 12.54 1.24 0.07
N SER A 84 12.57 0.19 0.90
CA SER A 84 11.97 -1.10 0.55
C SER A 84 10.45 -1.02 0.43
N LEU A 85 9.80 -0.20 1.26
CA LEU A 85 8.37 0.01 1.23
C LEU A 85 7.95 0.82 -0.01
N LEU A 86 8.70 1.89 -0.33
CA LEU A 86 8.50 2.67 -1.55
C LEU A 86 8.67 1.81 -2.80
N GLN A 87 9.71 0.95 -2.83
CA GLN A 87 9.93 0.04 -3.95
C GLN A 87 8.76 -0.95 -4.12
N ARG A 88 8.30 -1.58 -3.04
CA ARG A 88 7.14 -2.49 -3.06
C ARG A 88 5.89 -1.81 -3.58
N TRP A 89 5.67 -0.54 -3.19
CA TRP A 89 4.57 0.24 -3.72
C TRP A 89 4.71 0.50 -5.23
N GLN A 90 5.89 0.92 -5.70
CA GLN A 90 6.12 1.17 -7.13
C GLN A 90 5.89 -0.09 -7.98
N GLU A 91 6.28 -1.26 -7.48
CA GLU A 91 6.01 -2.55 -8.13
C GLU A 91 4.50 -2.82 -8.21
N SER A 92 3.78 -2.67 -7.09
CA SER A 92 2.32 -2.85 -7.04
C SER A 92 1.55 -1.86 -7.91
N ARG A 93 1.98 -0.59 -7.93
CA ARG A 93 1.39 0.50 -8.72
C ARG A 93 1.50 0.20 -10.22
N LYS A 94 2.67 -0.27 -10.66
CA LYS A 94 2.86 -0.68 -12.06
C LYS A 94 1.94 -1.82 -12.46
N GLU A 95 1.82 -2.85 -11.61
CA GLU A 95 0.90 -3.96 -11.87
C GLU A 95 -0.56 -3.51 -11.96
N LEU A 96 -0.94 -2.45 -11.22
CA LEU A 96 -2.28 -1.87 -11.25
C LEU A 96 -2.58 -1.11 -12.54
N GLU A 97 -1.63 -0.28 -12.99
CA GLU A 97 -1.75 0.45 -14.26
C GLU A 97 -1.90 -0.49 -15.46
N ASP A 98 -1.18 -1.62 -15.44
CA ASP A 98 -1.28 -2.66 -16.49
C ASP A 98 -2.68 -3.30 -16.55
N VAL A 99 -3.39 -3.42 -15.41
CA VAL A 99 -4.75 -3.98 -15.35
C VAL A 99 -5.79 -3.00 -15.92
N ASP A 100 -5.68 -1.71 -15.60
CA ASP A 100 -6.60 -0.69 -16.12
C ASP A 100 -6.46 -0.53 -17.64
N ALA A 101 -5.24 -0.62 -18.18
CA ALA A 101 -5.01 -0.61 -19.63
C ALA A 101 -5.71 -1.76 -20.37
N ILE A 102 -5.70 -2.98 -19.78
CA ILE A 102 -6.38 -4.16 -20.34
C ILE A 102 -7.91 -4.01 -20.25
N GLY A 103 -8.42 -3.46 -19.13
CA GLY A 103 -9.85 -3.26 -18.91
C GLY A 103 -10.50 -2.27 -19.88
N GLN A 104 -9.74 -1.25 -20.32
CA GLN A 104 -10.19 -0.29 -21.34
C GLN A 104 -10.21 -0.92 -22.74
N GLN A 105 -9.23 -1.76 -23.10
CA GLN A 105 -9.16 -2.41 -24.43
C GLN A 105 -10.26 -3.45 -24.69
N ILE A 106 -10.83 -4.07 -23.65
CA ILE A 106 -11.90 -5.08 -23.80
C ILE A 106 -13.30 -4.43 -23.88
N SER A 107 -13.41 -3.14 -23.55
CA SER A 107 -14.69 -2.41 -23.53
C SER A 107 -14.95 -1.57 -24.80
N GLU A 108 -14.06 -1.63 -25.79
CA GLU A 108 -14.20 -1.09 -27.16
C GLU A 108 -14.61 -2.19 -28.16
#